data_AF-U7MJ56-F1
#
_entry.id   AF-U7MJ56-F1
#
_cell.length_a   1.000
_cell.length_b   1.000
_cell.length_c   1.000
_cell.angle_alpha   90.00
_cell.angle_beta   90.00
_cell.angle_gamma   90.00
#
_symmetry.space_group_name_H-M   'P 1'
#
loop_
_entity.id
_entity.type
_entity.pdbx_description
1 polymer ?
#
loop_
_entity_poly.entity_id
_entity_poly.type
_entity_poly.pdbx_seq_one_letter_code
_entity_poly.pdbx_strand_id
1 'polypeptide(L)'
;MARLLKVSRSGYYKWACTQQQRLSGNDDRAAFYADVDHKIHQIWKNSDQVCGAPRITADLTERYRISLNRKTAAKRMRMMGIEGISPAGLCPSDNDSI
;
A
#
# COMPACT_ATOMS: atom_id res chain seq x y z
N MET A 1 -5.58 12.52 -30.87
CA MET A 1 -5.14 12.74 -29.47
C MET A 1 -3.65 12.51 -29.24
N ALA A 2 -3.07 11.33 -29.54
CA ALA A 2 -1.63 11.10 -29.33
C ALA A 2 -0.69 12.17 -29.95
N ARG A 3 -0.96 12.60 -31.20
CA ARG A 3 -0.18 13.66 -31.88
C ARG A 3 -0.30 15.05 -31.21
N LEU A 4 -1.46 15.38 -30.64
CA LEU A 4 -1.70 16.65 -29.95
C LEU A 4 -0.93 16.71 -28.64
N LEU A 5 -0.88 15.59 -27.92
CA LEU A 5 -0.19 15.44 -26.64
C LEU A 5 1.32 15.14 -26.80
N LYS A 6 1.85 15.09 -28.03
CA LYS A 6 3.24 14.74 -28.35
C LYS A 6 3.70 13.40 -27.72
N VAL A 7 2.79 12.44 -27.59
CA VAL A 7 3.08 11.08 -27.09
C VAL A 7 2.98 10.04 -28.21
N SER A 8 3.61 8.89 -28.03
CA SER A 8 3.44 7.76 -28.93
C SER A 8 1.98 7.25 -28.90
N ARG A 9 1.49 6.72 -30.03
CA ARG A 9 0.13 6.15 -30.09
C ARG A 9 -0.05 5.01 -29.09
N SER A 10 0.97 4.17 -28.93
CA SER A 10 0.94 3.04 -27.99
C SER A 10 0.90 3.52 -26.53
N GLY A 11 1.64 4.58 -26.19
CA GLY A 11 1.56 5.21 -24.88
C GLY A 11 0.18 5.81 -24.58
N TYR A 12 -0.41 6.50 -25.57
CA TYR A 12 -1.75 7.07 -25.45
C TYR A 12 -2.82 6.02 -25.18
N TYR A 13 -2.87 4.94 -25.96
CA TYR A 13 -3.88 3.91 -25.76
C TYR A 13 -3.67 3.10 -24.47
N LYS A 14 -2.42 2.85 -24.06
CA LYS A 14 -2.14 2.26 -22.74
C LYS A 14 -2.68 3.13 -21.61
N TRP A 15 -2.39 4.43 -21.64
CA TRP A 15 -2.91 5.37 -20.64
C TRP A 15 -4.43 5.43 -20.65
N ALA A 16 -5.05 5.52 -21.83
CA ALA A 16 -6.51 5.59 -21.95
C ALA A 16 -7.19 4.34 -21.39
N CYS A 17 -6.65 3.13 -21.67
CA CYS A 17 -7.16 1.90 -21.08
C CYS A 17 -7.03 1.88 -19.55
N THR A 18 -5.86 2.24 -19.00
CA THR A 18 -5.68 2.32 -17.54
C THR A 18 -6.59 3.36 -16.89
N GLN A 19 -6.78 4.52 -17.54
CA GLN A 19 -7.67 5.57 -17.05
C GLN A 19 -9.13 5.11 -17.07
N GLN A 20 -9.55 4.38 -18.10
CA GLN A 20 -10.89 3.82 -18.19
C GLN A 20 -11.13 2.73 -17.13
N GLN A 21 -10.15 1.85 -16.90
CA GLN A 21 -10.21 0.84 -15.81
C GLN A 21 -10.40 1.50 -14.43
N ARG A 22 -9.67 2.59 -14.16
CA ARG A 22 -9.81 3.38 -12.92
C ARG A 22 -11.21 3.97 -12.76
N LEU A 23 -11.74 4.58 -13.83
CA LEU A 23 -13.07 5.21 -13.80
C LEU A 23 -14.21 4.18 -13.67
N SER A 24 -14.03 2.99 -14.24
CA SER A 24 -15.00 1.90 -14.14
C SER A 24 -14.95 1.15 -12.81
N GLY A 25 -14.11 1.57 -11.85
CA GLY A 25 -13.94 0.89 -10.56
C GLY A 25 -13.22 -0.46 -10.64
N ASN A 26 -12.73 -0.83 -11.83
CA ASN A 26 -11.99 -2.07 -12.07
C ASN A 26 -10.47 -1.79 -12.06
N ASP A 27 -10.01 -1.08 -11.02
CA ASP A 27 -8.58 -0.91 -10.78
C ASP A 27 -8.09 -2.09 -9.94
N ASP A 28 -7.71 -3.17 -10.63
CA ASP A 28 -7.14 -4.39 -10.02
C ASP A 28 -6.04 -4.07 -9.01
N ARG A 29 -5.27 -3.00 -9.26
CA ARG A 29 -4.18 -2.57 -8.39
C ARG A 29 -4.70 -1.92 -7.12
N ALA A 30 -5.76 -1.11 -7.21
CA ALA A 30 -6.40 -0.54 -6.03
C ALA A 30 -7.05 -1.64 -5.17
N ALA A 31 -7.74 -2.59 -5.79
CA ALA A 31 -8.33 -3.74 -5.10
C ALA A 31 -7.27 -4.60 -4.41
N PHE A 32 -6.16 -4.89 -5.09
CA PHE A 32 -5.02 -5.60 -4.50
C PHE A 32 -4.47 -4.89 -3.26
N TYR A 33 -4.31 -3.56 -3.33
CA TYR A 33 -3.81 -2.82 -2.19
C TYR A 33 -4.81 -2.73 -1.04
N ALA A 34 -6.12 -2.64 -1.33
CA ALA A 34 -7.14 -2.71 -0.29
C ALA A 34 -7.13 -4.06 0.44
N ASP A 35 -6.95 -5.16 -0.28
CA ASP A 35 -6.80 -6.50 0.30
C ASP A 35 -5.51 -6.61 1.15
N VAL A 36 -4.39 -6.08 0.65
CA VAL A 36 -3.15 -6.00 1.43
C VAL A 36 -3.33 -5.17 2.70
N ASP A 37 -3.98 -4.02 2.60
CA ASP A 37 -4.22 -3.11 3.73
C ASP A 37 -5.10 -3.81 4.80
N HIS A 38 -6.12 -4.57 4.38
CA HIS A 38 -6.93 -5.39 5.28
C HIS A 38 -6.10 -6.46 6.02
N LYS A 39 -5.21 -7.17 5.30
CA LYS A 39 -4.34 -8.20 5.87
C LYS A 39 -3.32 -7.61 6.84
N ILE A 40 -2.72 -6.47 6.52
CA ILE A 40 -1.82 -5.74 7.40
C ILE A 40 -2.53 -5.39 8.72
N HIS A 41 -3.76 -4.86 8.63
CA HIS A 41 -4.55 -4.51 9.80
C HIS A 41 -4.89 -5.74 10.67
N GLN A 42 -5.23 -6.88 10.04
CA GLN A 42 -5.46 -8.14 10.76
C GLN A 42 -4.20 -8.62 11.50
N ILE A 43 -3.05 -8.65 10.85
CA ILE A 43 -1.78 -9.06 11.46
C ILE A 43 -1.43 -8.14 12.64
N TRP A 44 -1.57 -6.82 12.45
CA TRP A 44 -1.27 -5.83 13.48
C TRP A 44 -2.18 -5.98 14.71
N LYS A 45 -3.49 -6.13 14.50
CA LYS A 45 -4.47 -6.35 15.57
C LYS A 45 -4.23 -7.66 16.34
N ASN A 46 -3.82 -8.72 15.65
CA ASN A 46 -3.54 -10.02 16.26
C ASN A 46 -2.23 -10.07 17.05
N SER A 47 -1.36 -9.06 16.90
CA SER A 47 -0.04 -9.00 17.55
C SER A 47 0.08 -7.87 18.56
N ASP A 48 -1.04 -7.47 19.17
CA ASP A 48 -1.11 -6.41 20.19
C ASP A 48 -0.45 -5.09 19.76
N GLN A 49 -0.52 -4.78 18.45
CA GLN A 49 -0.04 -3.52 17.87
C GLN A 49 1.48 -3.28 17.93
N VAL A 50 2.25 -4.25 18.42
CA VAL A 50 3.71 -4.15 18.57
C VAL A 50 4.44 -4.35 17.24
N CYS A 51 3.81 -4.97 16.26
CA CYS A 51 4.46 -5.37 15.01
C CYS A 51 4.77 -4.18 14.08
N GLY A 52 6.06 -3.86 13.94
CA GLY A 52 6.56 -2.96 12.90
C GLY A 52 6.58 -3.57 11.49
N ALA A 53 6.88 -2.73 10.50
CA ALA A 53 6.94 -3.10 9.08
C ALA A 53 7.76 -4.37 8.75
N PRO A 54 8.92 -4.67 9.41
CA PRO A 54 9.66 -5.90 9.14
C PRO A 54 8.86 -7.17 9.44
N ARG A 55 8.14 -7.19 10.57
CA ARG A 55 7.40 -8.37 11.02
C ARG A 55 6.11 -8.57 10.22
N ILE A 56 5.41 -7.47 9.93
CA ILE A 56 4.25 -7.48 9.02
C ILE A 56 4.63 -7.98 7.62
N THR A 57 5.79 -7.59 7.08
CA THR A 57 6.25 -8.06 5.75
C THR A 57 6.56 -9.57 5.77
N ALA A 58 7.14 -10.08 6.85
CA ALA A 58 7.40 -11.50 7.02
C ALA A 58 6.08 -12.30 7.10
N ASP A 59 5.13 -11.87 7.93
CA ASP A 59 3.82 -12.51 8.09
C ASP A 59 3.01 -12.47 6.78
N LEU A 60 3.07 -11.38 6.01
CA LEU A 60 2.46 -11.28 4.67
C LEU A 60 3.02 -12.33 3.70
N THR A 61 4.32 -12.56 3.75
CA THR A 61 5.01 -13.53 2.89
C THR A 61 4.71 -14.96 3.33
N GLU A 62 4.71 -15.21 4.64
CA GLU A 62 4.53 -16.54 5.20
C GLU A 62 3.07 -17.01 5.11
N ARG A 63 2.12 -16.18 5.55
CA ARG A 63 0.70 -16.57 5.66
C ARG A 63 -0.07 -16.38 4.37
N TYR A 64 0.24 -15.31 3.64
CA TYR A 64 -0.55 -14.92 2.45
C TYR A 64 0.21 -15.07 1.14
N ARG A 65 1.49 -15.50 1.17
CA ARG A 65 2.37 -15.62 -0.02
C ARG A 65 2.49 -14.32 -0.82
N ILE A 66 2.26 -13.17 -0.17
CA ILE A 66 2.36 -11.85 -0.78
C ILE A 66 3.76 -11.29 -0.49
N SER A 67 4.58 -11.19 -1.52
CA SER A 67 5.88 -10.52 -1.44
C SER A 67 5.71 -9.01 -1.67
N LEU A 68 6.00 -8.21 -0.63
CA LEU A 68 5.98 -6.76 -0.69
C LEU A 68 7.34 -6.19 -0.27
N ASN A 69 7.75 -5.11 -0.93
CA ASN A 69 8.92 -4.37 -0.49
C ASN A 69 8.63 -3.76 0.90
N ARG A 70 9.57 -3.89 1.84
CA ARG A 70 9.50 -3.31 3.19
C ARG A 70 9.11 -1.82 3.18
N LYS A 71 9.60 -1.03 2.21
CA LYS A 71 9.23 0.39 2.07
C LYS A 71 7.75 0.57 1.69
N THR A 72 7.21 -0.34 0.90
CA THR A 72 5.80 -0.33 0.50
C THR A 72 4.91 -0.70 1.69
N ALA A 73 5.27 -1.72 2.45
CA ALA A 73 4.58 -2.07 3.70
C ALA A 73 4.58 -0.90 4.69
N ALA A 74 5.74 -0.27 4.93
CA ALA A 74 5.84 0.90 5.81
C ALA A 74 4.99 2.09 5.33
N LYS A 75 4.99 2.38 4.02
CA LYS A 75 4.13 3.43 3.45
C LYS A 75 2.65 3.13 3.65
N ARG A 76 2.24 1.88 3.44
CA ARG A 76 0.86 1.41 3.61
C ARG A 76 0.42 1.50 5.06
N MET A 77 1.25 1.07 6.00
CA MET A 77 1.03 1.24 7.44
C MET A 77 0.83 2.72 7.81
N ARG A 78 1.71 3.62 7.35
CA ARG A 78 1.57 5.06 7.59
C ARG A 78 0.27 5.65 7.02
N MET A 79 -0.15 5.23 5.84
CA MET A 79 -1.44 5.68 5.26
C MET A 79 -2.66 5.21 6.06
N MET A 80 -2.53 4.10 6.78
CA MET A 80 -3.58 3.58 7.67
C MET A 80 -3.49 4.12 9.11
N GLY A 81 -2.50 4.96 9.43
CA GLY A 81 -2.27 5.42 10.81
C GLY A 81 -1.77 4.30 11.75
N ILE A 82 -1.25 3.20 11.20
CA ILE A 82 -0.72 2.08 11.97
C ILE A 82 0.74 2.39 12.34
N GLU A 83 0.96 2.69 13.61
CA GLU A 83 2.29 2.84 14.18
C GLU A 83 2.68 1.51 14.84
N GLY A 84 3.57 0.77 14.17
CA GLY A 84 4.21 -0.38 14.78
C GLY A 84 5.47 0.06 15.52
N ILE A 85 5.76 -0.58 16.65
CA ILE A 85 7.03 -0.38 17.37
C ILE A 85 8.14 -1.00 16.52
N SER A 86 8.72 -0.19 15.63
CA SER A 86 9.89 -0.60 14.86
C SER A 86 11.13 -0.26 15.68
N PRO A 87 12.05 -1.22 15.91
CA PRO A 87 13.33 -0.91 16.56
C PRO A 87 14.20 0.07 15.73
N ALA A 88 13.85 0.31 14.47
CA ALA A 88 14.44 1.34 13.63
C ALA A 88 13.59 2.62 13.67
N GLY A 89 13.76 3.42 14.72
CA GLY A 89 13.31 4.80 14.77
C GLY A 89 12.03 5.01 15.54
N LEU A 90 12.20 5.29 16.82
CA LEU A 90 11.29 6.07 17.64
C LEU A 90 11.09 7.43 16.93
N CYS A 91 10.04 7.56 16.12
CA CYS A 91 9.54 8.85 15.69
C CYS A 91 8.37 9.18 16.62
N PRO A 92 8.49 10.16 17.53
CA PRO A 92 7.35 10.63 18.30
C PRO A 92 6.33 11.19 17.32
N SER A 93 5.14 10.58 17.28
CA SER A 93 3.95 11.24 16.78
C SER A 93 3.50 12.22 17.87
N ASP A 94 4.15 13.39 17.89
CA ASP A 94 3.61 14.55 18.61
C ASP A 94 2.28 14.91 17.96
N ASN A 95 1.18 14.38 18.51
CA ASN A 95 -0.11 15.06 18.43
C ASN A 95 -0.96 14.68 19.65
N ASP A 96 -0.58 15.25 20.79
CA ASP A 96 -1.54 15.62 21.82
C ASP A 96 -2.62 16.50 21.17
N SER A 97 -3.87 16.08 21.23
CA SER A 97 -5.00 16.97 21.04
C SER A 97 -6.03 16.61 22.09
N ILE A 98 -6.00 17.41 23.16
CA ILE A 98 -7.08 17.68 24.10
C ILE A 98 -8.34 18.10 23.32
#